data_AF-A0A2U1P5I8-F1
#
_entry.id   AF-A0A2U1P5I8-F1
#
_cell.length_a   1.000
_cell.length_b   1.000
_cell.length_c   1.000
_cell.angle_alpha   90.00
_cell.angle_beta   90.00
_cell.angle_gamma   90.00
#
_symmetry.space_group_name_H-M   'P 1'
#
loop_
_entity.id
_entity.type
_entity.pdbx_description
1 polymer ?
#
loop_
_entity_poly.entity_id
_entity_poly.type
_entity_poly.pdbx_seq_one_letter_code
_entity_poly.pdbx_strand_id
1 'polypeptide(L)'
;MTKYILWVSARLENMTNLQPMGGVDDPRFCYIFKLRCRCGDETKNEVCVTLSETQYYSRQEPKTNLVKKCKECRKTGTITLVPGEGFPLTENYSRRGRAAPLMQFRCNGYEPFGFVSNSLWRAERGDGIPILDIDLNENEGFAYPPEDGEEGARITNVEFEFRHARFVLFQCADLQRTQDTIQKKLGFSRL
;
A
#
# COMPACT_ATOMS: atom_id res chain seq x y z
N MET A 1 15.37 5.21 -13.48
CA MET A 1 14.26 4.43 -12.92
C MET A 1 13.72 5.19 -11.72
N THR A 2 12.44 5.55 -11.74
CA THR A 2 11.81 6.38 -10.70
C THR A 2 11.14 5.48 -9.68
N LYS A 3 11.22 5.84 -8.40
CA LYS A 3 10.61 5.07 -7.31
C LYS A 3 9.39 5.82 -6.78
N TYR A 4 8.28 5.12 -6.69
CA TYR A 4 7.04 5.59 -6.06
C TYR A 4 6.68 4.67 -4.90
N ILE A 5 5.97 5.19 -3.91
CA ILE A 5 5.39 4.41 -2.82
C ILE A 5 3.91 4.71 -2.79
N LEU A 6 3.08 3.67 -2.74
CA LEU A 6 1.65 3.81 -2.44
C LEU A 6 1.49 3.96 -0.93
N TRP A 7 0.79 5.02 -0.51
CA TRP A 7 0.45 5.28 0.87
C TRP A 7 -1.06 5.16 1.07
N VAL A 8 -1.46 4.79 2.28
CA VAL A 8 -2.85 4.82 2.74
C VAL A 8 -2.97 5.68 4.00
N SER A 9 -3.96 6.55 4.01
CA SER A 9 -4.44 7.23 5.21
C SER A 9 -5.92 6.98 5.36
N ALA A 10 -6.36 6.87 6.61
CA ALA A 10 -7.76 6.73 6.97
C ALA A 10 -7.93 7.18 8.42
N ARG A 11 -9.15 7.48 8.82
CA ARG A 11 -9.55 7.63 10.22
C ARG A 11 -10.07 6.29 10.72
N LEU A 12 -9.37 5.73 11.71
CA LEU A 12 -9.66 4.45 12.35
C LEU A 12 -10.24 4.70 13.74
N GLU A 13 -11.37 4.09 14.05
CA GLU A 13 -12.05 4.15 15.35
C GLU A 13 -12.31 2.72 15.84
N ASN A 14 -11.88 2.43 17.08
CA ASN A 14 -11.89 1.08 17.69
C ASN A 14 -11.24 -0.02 16.81
N MET A 15 -10.24 0.35 15.98
CA MET A 15 -9.49 -0.59 15.15
C MET A 15 -8.08 -0.11 14.82
N THR A 16 -7.21 -1.04 14.47
CA THR A 16 -5.81 -0.82 14.11
C THR A 16 -5.37 -1.80 13.02
N ASN A 17 -4.11 -1.70 12.59
CA ASN A 17 -3.45 -2.64 11.69
C ASN A 17 -4.17 -2.87 10.34
N LEU A 18 -4.76 -1.81 9.75
CA LEU A 18 -5.38 -1.87 8.42
C LEU A 18 -4.31 -2.18 7.35
N GLN A 19 -4.52 -3.23 6.58
CA GLN A 19 -3.59 -3.72 5.56
C GLN A 19 -4.28 -4.67 4.57
N PRO A 20 -3.64 -5.01 3.44
CA PRO A 20 -4.10 -6.11 2.59
C PRO A 20 -4.27 -7.41 3.36
N MET A 21 -5.20 -8.27 2.97
CA MET A 21 -5.58 -9.48 3.72
C MET A 21 -4.41 -10.44 4.00
N GLY A 22 -3.49 -10.63 3.06
CA GLY A 22 -2.27 -11.42 3.27
C GLY A 22 -1.07 -10.62 3.80
N GLY A 23 -1.27 -9.35 4.14
CA GLY A 23 -0.23 -8.40 4.51
C GLY A 23 0.30 -7.57 3.35
N VAL A 24 1.05 -6.51 3.67
CA VAL A 24 1.61 -5.56 2.69
C VAL A 24 2.52 -6.21 1.64
N ASP A 25 3.18 -7.31 1.99
CA ASP A 25 4.07 -8.07 1.11
C ASP A 25 3.42 -9.38 0.60
N ASP A 26 2.09 -9.51 0.63
CA ASP A 26 1.42 -10.70 0.08
C ASP A 26 1.76 -10.89 -1.41
N PRO A 27 2.38 -12.02 -1.80
CA PRO A 27 2.73 -12.28 -3.19
C PRO A 27 1.53 -12.24 -4.15
N ARG A 28 0.32 -12.50 -3.65
CA ARG A 28 -0.90 -12.61 -4.45
C ARG A 28 -1.77 -11.36 -4.43
N PHE A 29 -1.45 -10.37 -3.58
CA PHE A 29 -2.24 -9.15 -3.55
C PHE A 29 -2.07 -8.36 -4.85
N CYS A 30 -3.20 -8.02 -5.44
CA CYS A 30 -3.28 -7.32 -6.71
C CYS A 30 -3.34 -5.81 -6.46
N TYR A 31 -2.25 -5.12 -6.76
CA TYR A 31 -2.22 -3.67 -6.77
C TYR A 31 -2.82 -3.16 -8.08
N ILE A 32 -4.02 -2.57 -8.01
CA ILE A 32 -4.77 -2.07 -9.17
C ILE A 32 -4.56 -0.56 -9.29
N PHE A 33 -3.96 -0.11 -10.39
CA PHE A 33 -3.71 1.31 -10.58
C PHE A 33 -3.72 1.75 -12.05
N LYS A 34 -3.87 3.07 -12.24
CA LYS A 34 -3.77 3.75 -13.53
C LYS A 34 -2.34 4.26 -13.73
N LEU A 35 -1.88 4.22 -14.98
CA LEU A 35 -0.53 4.57 -15.37
C LEU A 35 -0.52 5.66 -16.43
N ARG A 36 0.37 6.63 -16.25
CA ARG A 36 0.67 7.67 -17.22
C ARG A 36 2.04 7.41 -17.84
N CYS A 37 2.09 7.33 -19.16
CA CYS A 37 3.34 7.24 -19.89
C CYS A 37 4.07 8.59 -19.87
N ARG A 38 5.40 8.58 -19.99
CA ARG A 38 6.19 9.82 -20.13
C ARG A 38 5.81 10.70 -21.33
N CYS A 39 5.11 10.15 -22.34
CA CYS A 39 4.59 10.94 -23.46
C CYS A 39 3.25 11.63 -23.16
N GLY A 40 2.68 11.44 -21.97
CA GLY A 40 1.39 12.00 -21.55
C GLY A 40 0.20 11.04 -21.69
N ASP A 41 0.34 9.92 -22.42
CA ASP A 41 -0.74 8.94 -22.60
C ASP A 41 -1.10 8.25 -21.28
N GLU A 42 -2.39 8.18 -20.96
CA GLU A 42 -2.92 7.52 -19.78
C GLU A 42 -3.60 6.20 -20.13
N THR A 43 -3.44 5.20 -19.28
CA THR A 43 -4.09 3.91 -19.49
C THR A 43 -5.61 4.04 -19.36
N LYS A 44 -6.32 3.67 -20.42
CA LYS A 44 -7.81 3.61 -20.43
C LYS A 44 -8.39 2.70 -19.35
N ASN A 45 -7.72 1.57 -19.10
CA ASN A 45 -8.13 0.58 -18.10
C ASN A 45 -7.07 0.53 -17.01
N GLU A 46 -7.51 0.22 -15.80
CA GLU A 46 -6.66 -0.10 -14.68
C GLU A 46 -5.77 -1.31 -14.98
N VAL A 47 -4.61 -1.35 -14.34
CA VAL A 47 -3.66 -2.46 -14.44
C VAL A 47 -3.51 -3.08 -13.07
N CYS A 48 -3.76 -4.38 -12.97
CA CYS A 48 -3.40 -5.19 -11.82
C CYS A 48 -1.94 -5.62 -11.95
N VAL A 49 -1.17 -5.49 -10.86
CA VAL A 49 0.17 -6.04 -10.75
C VAL A 49 0.32 -6.74 -9.40
N THR A 50 0.80 -7.97 -9.40
CA THR A 50 1.10 -8.73 -8.17
C THR A 50 2.60 -8.95 -7.99
N LEU A 51 3.02 -9.27 -6.76
CA LEU A 51 4.41 -9.62 -6.44
C LEU A 51 4.82 -10.98 -7.03
N SER A 52 3.88 -11.92 -7.15
CA SER A 52 4.10 -13.26 -7.71
C SER A 52 4.30 -13.27 -9.23
N GLU A 53 3.71 -12.29 -9.93
CA GLU A 53 3.89 -12.14 -11.37
C GLU A 53 5.34 -11.79 -11.70
N THR A 54 5.92 -12.55 -12.63
CA THR A 54 7.26 -12.28 -13.17
C THR A 54 7.19 -12.23 -14.68
N GLN A 55 7.64 -11.12 -15.24
CA GLN A 55 7.75 -10.87 -16.66
C GLN A 55 9.18 -10.49 -17.02
N TYR A 56 9.58 -10.82 -18.25
CA TYR A 56 10.90 -10.52 -18.78
C TYR A 56 10.76 -9.54 -19.94
N TYR A 57 11.42 -8.39 -19.83
CA TYR A 57 11.49 -7.44 -20.95
C TYR A 57 12.51 -7.91 -22.00
N SER A 58 13.61 -8.53 -21.57
CA SER A 58 14.59 -9.22 -22.41
C SER A 58 15.27 -10.35 -21.62
N ARG A 59 16.01 -11.25 -22.29
CA ARG A 59 16.76 -12.35 -21.62
C ARG A 59 17.81 -11.87 -20.62
N GLN A 60 18.26 -10.61 -20.72
CA GLN A 60 19.37 -10.07 -19.94
C GLN A 60 18.92 -9.03 -18.89
N GLU A 61 17.66 -8.62 -18.91
CA GLU A 61 17.15 -7.60 -18.00
C GLU A 61 16.57 -8.19 -16.71
N PRO A 62 16.61 -7.43 -15.60
CA PRO A 62 16.08 -7.87 -14.32
C PRO A 62 14.60 -8.19 -14.43
N LYS A 63 14.19 -9.24 -13.70
CA LYS A 63 12.80 -9.64 -13.53
C LYS A 63 11.96 -8.44 -13.09
N THR A 64 10.83 -8.23 -13.75
CA THR A 64 9.86 -7.18 -13.43
C THR A 64 8.47 -7.78 -13.30
N ASN A 65 7.54 -7.12 -12.62
CA ASN A 65 6.18 -7.66 -12.45
C ASN A 65 5.26 -7.30 -13.62
N LEU A 66 5.52 -6.17 -14.29
CA LEU A 66 4.79 -5.72 -15.47
C LEU A 66 5.74 -5.21 -16.56
N VAL A 67 5.52 -5.66 -17.80
CA VAL A 67 6.07 -5.06 -19.04
C VAL A 67 4.90 -4.53 -19.88
N LYS A 68 4.91 -3.24 -20.23
CA LYS A 68 3.82 -2.62 -20.98
C LYS A 68 4.32 -1.72 -22.10
N LYS A 69 3.78 -1.89 -23.30
CA LYS A 69 4.05 -1.01 -24.45
C LYS A 69 3.02 0.12 -24.50
N CYS A 70 3.49 1.36 -24.60
CA CYS A 70 2.63 2.53 -24.77
C CYS A 70 1.90 2.47 -26.13
N LYS A 71 0.62 2.81 -26.14
CA LYS A 71 -0.19 2.78 -27.36
C LYS A 71 0.20 3.90 -28.31
N GLU A 72 0.45 5.09 -27.76
CA GLU A 72 0.79 6.30 -28.51
C GLU A 72 2.26 6.30 -28.95
N CYS A 73 3.22 6.43 -28.03
CA CYS A 73 4.64 6.57 -28.39
C CYS A 73 5.36 5.24 -28.69
N ARG A 74 4.67 4.11 -28.56
CA ARG A 74 5.19 2.74 -28.81
C ARG A 74 6.39 2.31 -27.96
N LYS A 75 6.88 3.15 -27.03
CA LYS A 75 7.95 2.81 -26.09
C LYS A 75 7.44 1.80 -25.07
N THR A 76 8.30 0.86 -24.70
CA THR A 76 8.02 -0.09 -23.62
C THR A 76 8.49 0.47 -22.29
N GLY A 77 7.66 0.30 -21.26
CA GLY A 77 8.00 0.59 -19.88
C GLY A 77 7.78 -0.63 -18.99
N THR A 78 8.32 -0.56 -17.78
CA THR A 78 8.28 -1.65 -16.81
C THR A 78 7.91 -1.14 -15.42
N ILE A 79 7.29 -2.01 -14.63
CA ILE A 79 7.00 -1.79 -13.21
C ILE A 79 7.43 -3.01 -12.41
N THR A 80 8.25 -2.78 -11.39
CA THR A 80 8.69 -3.78 -10.45
C THR A 80 8.23 -3.39 -9.05
N LEU A 81 7.50 -4.28 -8.38
CA LEU A 81 7.12 -4.15 -6.97
C LEU A 81 8.34 -4.51 -6.10
N VAL A 82 8.51 -3.79 -5.00
CA VAL A 82 9.64 -3.96 -4.09
C VAL A 82 9.07 -4.13 -2.68
N PRO A 83 9.04 -5.36 -2.14
CA PRO A 83 8.53 -5.64 -0.81
C PRO A 83 9.49 -5.16 0.29
N GLY A 84 9.02 -5.16 1.53
CA GLY A 84 9.83 -4.98 2.75
C GLY A 84 9.87 -3.57 3.35
N GLU A 85 9.27 -2.58 2.68
CA GLU A 85 9.20 -1.19 3.18
C GLU A 85 7.78 -0.78 3.64
N GLY A 86 6.78 -1.64 3.41
CA GLY A 86 5.40 -1.41 3.80
C GLY A 86 5.13 -1.79 5.25
N PHE A 87 4.09 -1.19 5.85
CA PHE A 87 3.55 -1.63 7.13
C PHE A 87 2.07 -1.25 7.28
N PRO A 88 1.31 -1.93 8.15
CA PRO A 88 -0.11 -1.66 8.36
C PRO A 88 -0.37 -0.24 8.88
N LEU A 89 -1.49 0.36 8.46
CA LEU A 89 -1.95 1.61 9.05
C LEU A 89 -2.46 1.34 10.47
N THR A 90 -1.72 1.86 11.46
CA THR A 90 -2.07 1.72 12.87
C THR A 90 -3.00 2.84 13.34
N GLU A 91 -3.75 2.58 14.40
CA GLU A 91 -4.61 3.59 15.03
C GLU A 91 -3.81 4.84 15.47
N ASN A 92 -2.59 4.67 15.99
CA ASN A 92 -1.72 5.78 16.37
C ASN A 92 -1.28 6.64 15.16
N TYR A 93 -1.11 6.05 13.98
CA TYR A 93 -0.85 6.81 12.76
C TYR A 93 -2.06 7.59 12.32
N SER A 94 -3.20 6.90 12.26
CA SER A 94 -4.49 7.47 11.91
C SER A 94 -4.82 8.69 12.77
N ARG A 95 -4.71 8.55 14.10
CA ARG A 95 -4.94 9.64 15.08
C ARG A 95 -4.00 10.83 14.89
N ARG A 96 -2.79 10.61 14.37
CA ARG A 96 -1.81 11.67 14.06
C ARG A 96 -1.97 12.25 12.65
N GLY A 97 -2.98 11.83 11.90
CA GLY A 97 -3.16 12.21 10.50
C GLY A 97 -2.02 11.75 9.60
N ARG A 98 -1.35 10.64 9.95
CA ARG A 98 -0.22 10.09 9.19
C ARG A 98 -0.68 8.95 8.30
N ALA A 99 -0.16 8.94 7.07
CA ALA A 99 -0.31 7.81 6.16
C ALA A 99 0.73 6.72 6.46
N ALA A 100 0.38 5.47 6.13
CA ALA A 100 1.28 4.32 6.17
C ALA A 100 1.68 3.91 4.74
N PRO A 101 2.95 3.56 4.47
CA PRO A 101 3.38 3.04 3.19
C PRO A 101 2.95 1.58 3.03
N LEU A 102 2.50 1.23 1.83
CA LEU A 102 2.03 -0.12 1.50
C LEU A 102 3.03 -0.86 0.63
N MET A 103 3.36 -0.29 -0.53
CA MET A 103 4.22 -0.95 -1.52
C MET A 103 5.04 0.06 -2.29
N GLN A 104 6.30 -0.28 -2.55
CA GLN A 104 7.18 0.51 -3.40
C GLN A 104 7.17 -0.04 -4.84
N PHE A 105 7.11 0.88 -5.80
CA PHE A 105 7.12 0.62 -7.23
C PHE A 105 8.38 1.23 -7.84
N ARG A 106 9.18 0.41 -8.53
CA ARG A 106 10.24 0.87 -9.43
C ARG A 106 9.67 0.95 -10.83
N CYS A 107 9.51 2.17 -11.33
CA CYS A 107 8.89 2.42 -12.61
C CYS A 107 9.92 2.93 -13.63
N ASN A 108 9.82 2.40 -14.84
CA ASN A 108 10.56 2.87 -16.01
C ASN A 108 9.58 3.19 -17.14
N GLY A 109 9.52 4.46 -17.56
CA GLY A 109 8.66 4.89 -18.67
C GLY A 109 7.18 5.15 -18.32
N TYR A 110 6.74 4.74 -17.13
CA TYR A 110 5.41 5.00 -16.58
C TYR A 110 5.45 5.61 -15.19
N GLU A 111 4.39 6.31 -14.83
CA GLU A 111 4.12 6.89 -13.52
C GLU A 111 2.72 6.44 -13.06
N PRO A 112 2.58 5.87 -11.85
CA PRO A 112 1.27 5.58 -11.28
C PRO A 112 0.61 6.87 -10.78
N PHE A 113 -0.68 7.04 -11.05
CA PHE A 113 -1.39 8.28 -10.69
C PHE A 113 -2.79 8.07 -10.08
N GLY A 114 -3.30 6.84 -10.07
CA GLY A 114 -4.59 6.53 -9.44
C GLY A 114 -4.60 5.09 -8.97
N PHE A 115 -5.10 4.85 -7.76
CA PHE A 115 -5.21 3.52 -7.17
C PHE A 115 -6.69 3.15 -7.05
N VAL A 116 -7.00 1.87 -7.25
CA VAL A 116 -8.34 1.32 -7.03
C VAL A 116 -8.22 0.24 -5.97
N SER A 117 -8.95 0.40 -4.87
CA SER A 117 -8.99 -0.61 -3.84
C SER A 117 -9.80 -1.81 -4.32
N ASN A 118 -9.40 -3.02 -3.94
CA ASN A 118 -10.26 -4.20 -4.02
C ASN A 118 -10.87 -4.47 -2.63
N SER A 119 -11.77 -5.44 -2.51
CA SER A 119 -12.43 -5.83 -1.25
C SER A 119 -11.61 -6.85 -0.43
N LEU A 120 -10.27 -6.81 -0.50
CA LEU A 120 -9.37 -7.78 0.14
C LEU A 120 -8.50 -7.13 1.23
N TRP A 121 -9.13 -6.40 2.15
CA TRP A 121 -8.46 -5.75 3.27
C TRP A 121 -8.84 -6.39 4.59
N ARG A 122 -7.94 -6.25 5.57
CA ARG A 122 -8.17 -6.66 6.95
C ARG A 122 -7.70 -5.59 7.90
N ALA A 123 -8.23 -5.65 9.11
CA ALA A 123 -7.78 -4.87 10.25
C ALA A 123 -7.96 -5.70 11.53
N GLU A 124 -7.66 -5.09 12.66
CA GLU A 124 -7.80 -5.66 13.99
C GLU A 124 -8.63 -4.71 14.83
N ARG A 125 -9.70 -5.18 15.46
CA ARG A 125 -10.51 -4.41 16.39
C ARG A 125 -9.69 -4.12 17.67
N GLY A 126 -10.09 -3.11 18.44
CA GLY A 126 -9.37 -2.70 19.66
C GLY A 126 -9.15 -3.82 20.70
N ASP A 127 -9.94 -4.89 20.64
CA ASP A 127 -9.85 -6.09 21.48
C ASP A 127 -9.03 -7.25 20.87
N GLY A 128 -8.42 -7.03 19.70
CA GLY A 128 -7.58 -8.01 19.01
C GLY A 128 -8.33 -8.92 18.03
N ILE A 129 -9.65 -8.77 17.88
CA ILE A 129 -10.42 -9.59 16.94
C ILE A 129 -10.17 -9.13 15.49
N PRO A 130 -9.80 -10.04 14.57
CA PRO A 130 -9.56 -9.68 13.18
C PRO A 130 -10.88 -9.32 12.47
N ILE A 131 -10.85 -8.22 11.72
CA ILE A 131 -11.91 -7.82 10.80
C ILE A 131 -11.41 -8.12 9.39
N LEU A 132 -12.16 -8.94 8.65
CA LEU A 132 -11.78 -9.44 7.32
C LEU A 132 -12.69 -8.86 6.23
N ASP A 133 -12.27 -9.02 4.98
CA ASP A 133 -13.05 -8.65 3.78
C ASP A 133 -13.57 -7.21 3.79
N ILE A 134 -12.75 -6.29 4.32
CA ILE A 134 -13.09 -4.86 4.39
C ILE A 134 -13.09 -4.30 2.96
N ASP A 135 -14.21 -3.74 2.54
CA ASP A 135 -14.29 -2.97 1.30
C ASP A 135 -13.96 -1.50 1.56
N LEU A 136 -12.93 -0.98 0.87
CA LEU A 136 -12.50 0.41 0.98
C LEU A 136 -12.94 1.27 -0.21
N ASN A 137 -13.78 0.73 -1.10
CA ASN A 137 -14.32 1.47 -2.25
C ASN A 137 -15.52 2.34 -1.88
N GLU A 138 -16.27 1.94 -0.86
CA GLU A 138 -17.39 2.71 -0.34
C GLU A 138 -16.86 3.72 0.68
N ASN A 139 -16.96 5.01 0.37
CA ASN A 139 -16.49 6.11 1.22
C ASN A 139 -17.28 6.24 2.56
N GLU A 140 -18.08 5.25 2.94
CA GLU A 140 -18.94 5.27 4.12
C GLU A 140 -18.84 3.97 4.94
N GLY A 141 -17.88 3.93 5.87
CA GLY A 141 -18.28 4.25 7.24
C GLY A 141 -18.75 3.16 8.20
N PHE A 142 -18.60 1.85 7.97
CA PHE A 142 -18.63 0.82 9.04
C PHE A 142 -17.87 -0.45 8.63
N ALA A 143 -16.89 -0.87 9.44
CA ALA A 143 -16.19 -2.15 9.21
C ALA A 143 -16.80 -3.28 10.04
N TYR A 144 -17.32 -2.97 11.23
CA TYR A 144 -18.03 -3.91 12.10
C TYR A 144 -19.04 -3.16 12.99
N PRO A 145 -20.36 -3.43 12.89
CA PRO A 145 -21.34 -2.78 13.75
C PRO A 145 -21.17 -3.23 15.21
N PRO A 146 -21.59 -2.41 16.19
CA PRO A 146 -21.58 -2.81 17.59
C PRO A 146 -22.56 -3.96 17.83
N GLU A 147 -22.13 -4.99 18.55
CA GLU A 147 -23.03 -5.96 19.19
C GLU A 147 -23.33 -5.49 20.62
N ASP A 148 -24.60 -5.60 21.04
CA ASP A 148 -25.11 -5.36 22.39
C ASP A 148 -24.17 -4.64 23.39
N GLY A 149 -24.08 -3.31 23.26
CA GLY A 149 -23.35 -2.45 24.22
C GLY A 149 -21.86 -2.23 23.93
N GLU A 150 -21.29 -2.83 22.88
CA GLU A 150 -19.92 -2.54 22.43
C GLU A 150 -19.83 -1.28 21.53
N GLU A 151 -18.64 -0.71 21.39
CA GLU A 151 -18.37 0.31 20.37
C GLU A 151 -18.00 -0.37 19.04
N GLY A 152 -18.70 -0.06 17.95
CA GLY A 152 -18.42 -0.63 16.62
C GLY A 152 -17.08 -0.15 16.05
N ALA A 153 -16.44 -0.96 15.21
CA ALA A 153 -15.22 -0.58 14.51
C ALA A 153 -15.57 0.19 13.23
N ARG A 154 -14.95 1.36 13.07
CA ARG A 154 -15.25 2.27 11.95
C ARG A 154 -13.99 2.73 11.23
N ILE A 155 -14.09 2.77 9.90
CA ILE A 155 -13.11 3.37 8.99
C ILE A 155 -13.78 4.46 8.15
N THR A 156 -13.14 5.62 8.04
CA THR A 156 -13.63 6.77 7.26
C THR A 156 -12.46 7.51 6.60
N ASN A 157 -12.77 8.34 5.60
CA ASN A 157 -11.80 9.19 4.89
C ASN A 157 -10.59 8.40 4.37
N VAL A 158 -10.86 7.27 3.71
CA VAL A 158 -9.80 6.44 3.14
C VAL A 158 -9.24 7.16 1.92
N GLU A 159 -7.95 7.40 1.94
CA GLU A 159 -7.23 8.06 0.86
C GLU A 159 -6.00 7.25 0.48
N PHE A 160 -5.78 7.12 -0.82
CA PHE A 160 -4.62 6.47 -1.40
C PHE A 160 -3.83 7.47 -2.25
N GLU A 161 -2.52 7.49 -2.08
CA GLU A 161 -1.66 8.41 -2.81
C GLU A 161 -0.34 7.77 -3.22
N PHE A 162 0.18 8.17 -4.37
CA PHE A 162 1.52 7.82 -4.81
C PHE A 162 2.49 8.96 -4.50
N ARG A 163 3.51 8.68 -3.71
CA ARG A 163 4.58 9.64 -3.41
C ARG A 163 5.90 9.17 -4.00
N HIS A 164 6.72 10.09 -4.52
CA HIS A 164 8.08 9.76 -4.93
C HIS A 164 8.92 9.35 -3.72
N ALA A 165 9.65 8.23 -3.81
CA ALA A 165 10.45 7.72 -2.69
C ALA A 165 11.59 8.68 -2.25
N ARG A 166 11.98 9.65 -3.09
CA ARG A 166 12.95 10.70 -2.72
C ARG A 166 12.46 11.60 -1.57
N PHE A 167 11.14 11.74 -1.38
CA PHE A 167 10.57 12.54 -0.29
C PHE A 167 10.38 11.74 1.02
N VAL A 168 10.67 10.44 1.01
CA VAL A 168 10.31 9.51 2.11
C VAL A 168 11.44 9.33 3.13
N LEU A 169 12.70 9.57 2.75
CA LEU A 169 13.86 9.41 3.64
C LEU A 169 13.80 10.29 4.91
N PHE A 170 12.98 11.34 4.93
CA PHE A 170 12.79 12.18 6.12
C PHE A 170 11.75 11.63 7.10
N GLN A 171 10.71 10.91 6.66
CA GLN A 171 9.67 10.38 7.55
C GLN A 171 9.96 8.96 8.07
N CYS A 172 10.60 8.10 7.26
CA CYS A 172 10.97 6.75 7.72
C CYS A 172 12.12 6.73 8.74
N ALA A 173 13.05 7.69 8.68
CA ALA A 173 14.17 7.77 9.61
C ALA A 173 13.72 8.02 11.06
N ASP A 174 12.69 8.85 11.25
CA ASP A 174 12.08 9.06 12.56
C ASP A 174 11.32 7.82 13.03
N LEU A 175 10.82 7.03 12.10
CA LEU A 175 10.03 5.85 12.41
C LEU A 175 10.85 4.64 12.84
N GLN A 176 11.92 4.34 12.10
CA GLN A 176 12.88 3.29 12.47
C GLN A 176 13.53 3.64 13.80
N ARG A 177 13.89 4.92 14.04
CA ARG A 177 14.36 5.36 15.37
C ARG A 177 13.32 5.13 16.46
N THR A 178 12.05 5.36 16.18
CA THR A 178 10.98 5.15 17.17
C THR A 178 10.76 3.66 17.46
N GLN A 179 10.77 2.80 16.42
CA GLN A 179 10.67 1.34 16.58
C GLN A 179 11.90 0.75 17.29
N ASP A 180 13.11 1.18 16.94
CA ASP A 180 14.35 0.77 17.62
C ASP A 180 14.38 1.25 19.07
N THR A 181 13.86 2.44 19.37
CA THR A 181 13.75 2.97 20.73
C THR A 181 12.74 2.18 21.56
N ILE A 182 11.62 1.76 20.95
CA ILE A 182 10.60 0.93 21.60
C ILE A 182 11.16 -0.49 21.85
N GLN A 183 11.83 -1.10 20.87
CA GLN A 183 12.47 -2.42 21.05
C GLN A 183 13.58 -2.39 22.12
N LYS A 184 14.38 -1.32 22.18
CA LYS A 184 15.39 -1.14 23.24
C LYS A 184 14.77 -0.90 24.62
N LYS A 185 13.64 -0.19 24.72
CA LYS A 185 12.93 0.02 26.00
C LYS A 185 12.22 -1.23 26.52
N LEU A 186 11.79 -2.13 25.63
CA LEU A 186 11.08 -3.37 25.98
C LEU A 186 12.02 -4.56 26.25
N GLY A 187 13.35 -4.38 26.20
CA GLY A 187 14.30 -5.40 26.66
C GLY A 187 14.36 -6.68 25.83
N PHE A 188 13.81 -6.68 24.61
CA PHE A 188 13.95 -7.84 23.70
C PHE A 188 15.36 -7.86 23.10
N SER A 189 16.31 -8.45 23.81
CA SER A 189 17.56 -8.92 23.24
C SER A 189 17.28 -10.07 22.27
N ARG A 190 17.68 -9.90 21.00
CA ARG A 190 17.66 -10.95 19.97
C ARG A 190 18.34 -12.22 20.53
N LEU A 191 17.59 -13.31 20.61
CA LEU A 191 18.13 -14.68 20.56
C LEU A 191 18.20 -15.10 19.09
#